data_AF-A0A2N0LBE2-F1
#
_entry.id   AF-A0A2N0LBE2-F1
#
_cell.length_a   1.000
_cell.length_b   1.000
_cell.length_c   1.000
_cell.angle_alpha   90.00
_cell.angle_beta   90.00
_cell.angle_gamma   90.00
#
_symmetry.space_group_name_H-M   'P 1'
#
loop_
_entity.id
_entity.type
_entity.pdbx_description
1 polymer ?
#
loop_
_entity_poly.entity_id
_entity_poly.type
_entity_poly.pdbx_seq_one_letter_code
_entity_poly.pdbx_strand_id
1 'polypeptide(L)'
;MMGAAKIGMAMGVTPLDVVERQESLLRRFNLPLECPGVDMGLVAGAMARDKKIHKKNLRWVLLEEVGKAVVRDDVPEALVEDVLRSLTRPL
;
A
#
# COMPACT_ATOMS: atom_id res chain seq x y z
N MET A 1 4.65 0.17 4.40
CA MET A 1 5.33 0.80 3.25
C MET A 1 5.20 -0.04 1.97
N MET A 2 5.41 -1.36 1.98
CA MET A 2 5.24 -2.18 0.77
C MET A 2 3.82 -2.18 0.17
N GLY A 3 2.78 -2.06 1.00
CA GLY A 3 1.39 -1.88 0.51
C GLY A 3 1.22 -0.65 -0.39
N ALA A 4 1.67 0.52 0.06
CA ALA A 4 1.59 1.75 -0.74
C ALA A 4 2.41 1.66 -2.04
N ALA A 5 3.61 1.06 -2.00
CA ALA A 5 4.42 0.86 -3.19
C ALA A 5 3.76 -0.07 -4.22
N LYS A 6 3.18 -1.20 -3.77
CA LYS A 6 2.44 -2.12 -4.65
C LYS A 6 1.16 -1.50 -5.22
N ILE A 7 0.42 -0.71 -4.42
CA ILE A 7 -0.73 0.07 -4.89
C ILE A 7 -0.29 1.08 -5.94
N GLY A 8 0.77 1.83 -5.69
CA GLY A 8 1.29 2.82 -6.63
C GLY A 8 1.75 2.19 -7.93
N MET A 9 2.39 1.02 -7.89
CA MET A 9 2.77 0.26 -9.06
C MET A 9 1.56 -0.23 -9.86
N ALA A 10 0.55 -0.80 -9.18
CA ALA A 10 -0.68 -1.25 -9.82
C ALA A 10 -1.50 -0.09 -10.43
N MET A 11 -1.39 1.12 -9.85
CA MET A 11 -1.97 2.36 -10.40
C MET A 11 -1.14 2.98 -11.53
N GLY A 12 0.04 2.42 -11.87
CA GLY A 12 0.95 3.00 -12.86
C GLY A 12 1.65 4.30 -12.40
N VAL A 13 1.58 4.63 -11.11
CA VAL A 13 2.18 5.82 -10.51
C VAL A 13 3.62 5.56 -10.06
N THR A 14 3.86 4.40 -9.43
CA THR A 14 5.16 4.03 -8.87
C THR A 14 5.92 3.11 -9.82
N PRO A 15 7.06 3.55 -10.37
CA PRO A 15 7.91 2.72 -11.22
C PRO A 15 8.42 1.45 -10.51
N LEU A 16 8.62 0.37 -11.27
CA LEU A 16 9.07 -0.92 -10.73
C LEU A 16 10.43 -0.81 -10.01
N ASP A 17 11.37 -0.05 -10.54
CA ASP A 17 12.70 0.17 -9.95
C ASP A 17 12.61 0.89 -8.59
N VAL A 18 11.64 1.79 -8.42
CA VAL A 18 11.35 2.43 -7.13
C VAL A 18 10.81 1.42 -6.12
N VAL A 19 9.92 0.52 -6.54
CA VAL A 19 9.40 -0.56 -5.68
C VAL A 19 10.52 -1.49 -5.24
N GLU A 20 11.35 -1.96 -6.18
CA GLU A 20 12.45 -2.89 -5.92
C GLU A 20 13.51 -2.25 -4.99
N ARG A 21 13.84 -0.98 -5.23
CA ARG A 21 14.75 -0.23 -4.36
C ARG A 21 14.20 -0.08 -2.95
N GLN A 22 12.90 0.21 -2.80
CA GLN A 22 12.26 0.29 -1.49
C GLN A 22 12.28 -1.07 -0.79
N GLU A 23 11.96 -2.15 -1.49
CA GLU A 23 12.00 -3.51 -0.93
C GLU A 23 13.40 -3.90 -0.45
N SER A 24 14.42 -3.68 -1.30
CA SER A 24 15.82 -3.98 -0.99
C SER A 24 16.28 -3.21 0.26
N LEU A 25 15.89 -1.94 0.37
CA LEU A 25 16.22 -1.11 1.54
C LEU A 25 15.57 -1.66 2.82
N LEU A 26 14.26 -1.93 2.79
CA LEU A 26 13.55 -2.49 3.95
C LEU A 26 14.14 -3.83 4.39
N ARG A 27 14.46 -4.70 3.42
CA ARG A 27 15.11 -6.00 3.67
C ARG A 27 16.47 -5.83 4.32
N ARG A 28 17.29 -4.88 3.87
CA ARG A 28 18.61 -4.57 4.45
C ARG A 28 18.52 -4.10 5.90
N PHE A 29 17.44 -3.42 6.26
CA PHE A 29 17.17 -3.01 7.64
C PHE A 29 16.38 -4.06 8.45
N ASN A 30 16.23 -5.28 7.91
CA ASN A 30 15.51 -6.38 8.54
C ASN A 30 14.06 -6.02 8.93
N LEU A 31 13.43 -5.15 8.13
CA LEU A 31 12.03 -4.76 8.29
C LEU A 31 11.11 -5.72 7.53
N PRO A 32 9.89 -5.96 8.04
CA PRO A 32 8.93 -6.84 7.39
C PRO A 32 8.47 -6.27 6.04
N LEU A 33 8.48 -7.13 5.02
CA LEU A 33 7.99 -6.82 3.67
C LEU A 33 6.53 -7.27 3.45
N GLU A 34 6.11 -8.25 4.25
CA GLU A 34 4.79 -8.87 4.27
C GLU A 34 4.31 -8.95 5.72
N CYS A 35 3.03 -9.22 5.91
CA CYS A 35 2.39 -9.35 7.23
C CYS A 35 1.55 -10.62 7.29
N PRO A 36 2.19 -11.82 7.23
CA PRO A 36 1.47 -13.09 7.28
C PRO A 36 0.68 -13.24 8.59
N GLY A 37 -0.46 -13.90 8.51
CA GLY A 37 -1.33 -14.15 9.68
C GLY A 37 -2.11 -12.94 10.19
N VAL A 38 -2.02 -11.79 9.54
CA VAL A 38 -2.85 -10.62 9.86
C VAL A 38 -4.23 -10.76 9.21
N ASP A 39 -5.29 -10.59 10.01
CA ASP A 39 -6.66 -10.64 9.53
C ASP A 39 -6.99 -9.44 8.62
N MET A 40 -7.45 -9.75 7.41
CA MET A 40 -7.81 -8.75 6.40
C MET A 40 -8.97 -7.85 6.81
N GLY A 41 -9.95 -8.37 7.54
CA GLY A 41 -11.08 -7.61 8.05
C GLY A 41 -10.66 -6.58 9.09
N LEU A 42 -9.68 -6.92 9.94
CA LEU A 42 -9.09 -5.98 10.90
C LEU A 42 -8.34 -4.85 10.19
N VAL A 43 -7.59 -5.16 9.11
CA VAL A 43 -6.90 -4.15 8.30
C VAL A 43 -7.91 -3.22 7.62
N ALA A 44 -8.92 -3.78 6.94
CA ALA A 44 -9.96 -3.00 6.28
C ALA A 44 -10.74 -2.12 7.28
N GLY A 45 -11.10 -2.66 8.44
CA GLY A 45 -11.78 -1.91 9.50
C GLY A 45 -10.91 -0.82 10.13
N ALA A 46 -9.59 -1.02 10.23
CA ALA A 46 -8.65 0.02 10.65
C ALA A 46 -8.58 1.15 9.61
N MET A 47 -8.47 0.82 8.32
CA MET A 47 -8.44 1.79 7.23
C MET A 47 -9.76 2.58 7.13
N ALA A 48 -10.89 1.94 7.33
CA ALA A 48 -12.20 2.60 7.34
C ALA A 48 -12.35 3.62 8.49
N ARG A 49 -11.66 3.43 9.62
CA ARG A 49 -11.68 4.37 10.76
C ARG A 49 -10.79 5.60 10.53
N ASP A 50 -9.77 5.48 9.67
CA ASP A 50 -8.98 6.63 9.21
C ASP A 50 -9.84 7.62 8.37
N LYS A 51 -11.00 7.17 7.84
CA LYS A 51 -11.99 8.03 7.14
C LYS A 51 -12.66 9.05 8.08
N LYS A 52 -11.98 10.17 8.38
CA LYS A 52 -12.64 11.43 8.81
C LYS A 52 -13.07 12.29 7.61
N ILE A 53 -13.69 11.73 6.57
CA ILE A 53 -14.13 12.51 5.40
C ILE A 53 -15.54 12.10 4.95
N HIS A 54 -16.50 12.99 5.19
CA HIS A 54 -17.80 13.00 4.52
C HIS A 54 -17.58 12.93 2.98
N LYS A 55 -18.12 11.90 2.32
CA LYS A 55 -18.25 11.78 0.85
C LYS A 55 -16.99 11.60 -0.03
N LYS A 56 -15.78 11.34 0.49
CA LYS A 56 -14.61 11.06 -0.39
C LYS A 56 -13.98 9.68 -0.16
N ASN A 57 -13.46 9.12 -1.25
CA ASN A 57 -12.61 7.93 -1.28
C ASN A 57 -11.37 8.11 -0.39
N LEU A 58 -10.73 6.99 -0.01
CA LEU A 58 -9.48 7.00 0.75
C LEU A 58 -8.40 7.75 -0.04
N ARG A 59 -7.65 8.62 0.65
CA ARG A 59 -6.49 9.32 0.07
C ARG A 59 -5.24 8.50 0.29
N TRP A 60 -4.53 8.20 -0.78
CA TRP A 60 -3.33 7.40 -0.81
C TRP A 60 -2.12 8.27 -1.10
N VAL A 61 -1.08 8.13 -0.27
CA VAL A 61 0.23 8.68 -0.56
C VAL A 61 1.02 7.63 -1.34
N LEU A 62 1.33 7.94 -2.60
CA LEU A 62 2.07 7.08 -3.53
C LEU A 62 3.36 7.81 -3.97
N LEU A 63 4.33 7.08 -4.53
CA LEU A 63 5.59 7.67 -4.99
C LEU A 63 5.65 7.67 -6.51
N GLU A 64 5.97 8.81 -7.11
CA GLU A 64 6.32 8.89 -8.54
C GLU A 64 7.81 8.57 -8.73
N GLU A 65 8.64 9.00 -7.79
CA GLU A 65 10.07 8.71 -7.71
C GLU A 65 10.53 8.82 -6.25
N VAL A 66 11.77 8.41 -5.96
CA VAL A 66 12.33 8.53 -4.61
C VAL A 66 12.41 10.01 -4.21
N GLY A 67 11.69 10.37 -3.14
CA GLY A 67 11.61 11.74 -2.65
C GLY A 67 10.46 12.57 -3.22
N LYS A 68 9.66 12.02 -4.15
CA LYS A 68 8.50 12.69 -4.75
C LYS A 68 7.21 11.89 -4.55
N ALA A 69 6.39 12.37 -3.62
CA ALA A 69 5.11 11.76 -3.30
C ALA A 69 3.94 12.49 -3.96
N VAL A 70 2.90 11.74 -4.33
CA VAL A 70 1.63 12.24 -4.85
C VAL A 70 0.48 11.69 -4.01
N VAL A 71 -0.57 12.49 -3.82
CA VAL A 71 -1.80 12.09 -3.14
C VAL A 71 -2.86 11.75 -4.18
N ARG A 72 -3.43 10.54 -4.12
CA ARG A 72 -4.49 10.05 -5.02
C ARG A 72 -5.73 9.68 -4.22
N ASP A 73 -6.91 10.10 -4.66
CA ASP A 73 -8.22 9.71 -4.11
C ASP A 73 -9.05 8.88 -5.09
N ASP A 74 -8.46 8.45 -6.20
CA ASP A 74 -9.08 7.66 -7.26
C ASP A 74 -8.61 6.20 -7.28
N VAL A 75 -7.98 5.73 -6.19
CA VAL A 75 -7.51 4.35 -6.07
C VAL A 75 -8.71 3.41 -5.87
N PRO A 76 -8.94 2.43 -6.76
CA PRO A 76 -10.06 1.50 -6.64
C PRO A 76 -9.94 0.60 -5.41
N GLU A 77 -11.03 0.41 -4.67
CA GLU A 77 -11.06 -0.44 -3.47
C GLU A 77 -10.68 -1.91 -3.76
N ALA A 78 -11.14 -2.46 -4.90
CA ALA A 78 -10.78 -3.81 -5.31
C ALA A 78 -9.26 -3.98 -5.51
N LEU A 79 -8.58 -2.99 -6.10
CA LEU A 79 -7.12 -3.02 -6.28
C LEU A 79 -6.39 -3.01 -4.94
N VAL A 80 -6.90 -2.24 -3.97
CA VAL A 80 -6.36 -2.20 -2.61
C VAL A 80 -6.51 -3.57 -1.94
N GLU A 81 -7.68 -4.21 -2.07
CA GLU A 81 -7.90 -5.55 -1.53
C GLU A 81 -6.93 -6.58 -2.11
N ASP A 82 -6.73 -6.57 -3.43
CA ASP A 82 -5.81 -7.49 -4.11
C ASP A 82 -4.37 -7.34 -3.58
N VAL A 83 -3.92 -6.09 -3.42
CA VAL A 83 -2.59 -5.81 -2.86
C VAL A 83 -2.50 -6.30 -1.41
N LEU A 84 -3.51 -6.02 -0.58
CA LEU A 84 -3.50 -6.45 0.81
C LEU A 84 -3.49 -7.97 0.94
N ARG A 85 -4.30 -8.70 0.16
CA ARG A 85 -4.29 -10.18 0.11
C ARG A 85 -2.91 -10.72 -0.26
N SER A 86 -2.17 -10.05 -1.15
CA SER A 86 -0.81 -10.45 -1.50
C SER A 86 0.19 -10.33 -0.35
N LEU A 87 -0.10 -9.49 0.66
CA LEU A 87 0.76 -9.18 1.80
C LEU A 87 0.36 -9.93 3.08
N THR A 88 -0.93 -10.22 3.26
CA THR A 88 -1.48 -10.85 4.47
C THR A 88 -1.70 -12.35 4.30
N ARG A 89 -0.75 -13.06 3.69
CA ARG A 89 -0.91 -14.49 3.39
C ARG A 89 -1.32 -15.28 4.64
N PRO A 90 -2.23 -16.26 4.52
CA PRO A 90 -2.54 -17.15 5.64
C PRO A 90 -1.26 -17.90 6.07
N LEU A 91 -1.15 -18.14 7.39
CA LEU A 91 -0.05 -18.90 7.99
C LEU A 91 -0.05 -20.36 7.55
#